data_AF-A0A1Y3EXC5-F1
#
_entry.id   AF-A0A1Y3EXC5-F1
#
_cell.length_a   1.000
_cell.length_b   1.000
_cell.length_c   1.000
_cell.angle_alpha   90.00
_cell.angle_beta   90.00
_cell.angle_gamma   90.00
#
_symmetry.space_group_name_H-M   'P 1'
#
loop_
_entity.id
_entity.type
_entity.pdbx_description
1 polymer ?
#
loop_
_entity_poly.entity_id
_entity_poly.type
_entity_poly.pdbx_seq_one_letter_code
_entity_poly.pdbx_strand_id
1 'polypeptide(L)' 'RHEWLKHGTCAFGTLDSTSVFKYFQLGIQLKLLYSVDLILKMNGIVPTLKNSYKASDFALAVKKAIQVWPTVSCTFEK' A
#
# COMPACT_ATOMS: atom_id res chain seq x y z
N ARG A 1 -15.22 6.22 -7.79
CA ARG A 1 -16.63 5.88 -7.46
C ARG A 1 -16.76 4.51 -6.78
N HIS A 2 -16.20 3.42 -7.33
CA HIS A 2 -16.31 2.06 -6.75
C HIS A 2 -15.81 1.96 -5.30
N GLU A 3 -14.57 2.36 -5.04
CA GLU A 3 -13.96 2.32 -3.69
C GLU A 3 -14.75 3.11 -2.63
N TRP A 4 -15.35 4.23 -3.03
CA TRP A 4 -16.19 5.01 -2.12
C TRP A 4 -17.45 4.25 -1.71
N LEU A 5 -18.21 3.73 -2.68
CA LEU A 5 -19.49 3.08 -2.40
C LEU A 5 -19.33 1.73 -1.70
N LYS A 6 -18.23 1.02 -1.96
CA LYS A 6 -17.96 -0.30 -1.39
C LYS A 6 -17.26 -0.24 -0.03
N HIS A 7 -16.39 0.74 0.19
CA HIS A 7 -15.52 0.82 1.37
C HIS A 7 -15.60 2.16 2.10
N GLY A 8 -15.54 3.28 1.36
CA GLY A 8 -15.51 4.61 1.94
C GLY A 8 -16.75 5.01 2.75
N THR A 9 -17.95 4.57 2.34
CA THR A 9 -19.20 4.78 3.09
C THR A 9 -19.24 4.06 4.43
N CYS A 10 -18.51 2.95 4.60
CA CYS A 10 -18.37 2.26 5.89
C CYS A 10 -17.29 2.90 6.77
N ALA A 11 -16.24 3.46 6.16
CA ALA A 11 -15.24 4.26 6.86
C ALA A 11 -15.79 5.62 7.31
N PHE A 12 -16.88 6.07 6.70
CA PHE A 12 -17.60 7.29 7.05
C PHE A 12 -18.20 7.19 8.46
N GLY A 13 -17.62 7.94 9.39
CA GLY A 13 -17.96 7.87 10.82
C GLY A 13 -16.73 7.79 11.73
N THR A 14 -15.56 7.46 11.18
CA THR A 14 -14.28 7.70 11.87
C THR A 14 -13.92 9.19 11.82
N LEU A 15 -13.18 9.67 12.83
CA LEU A 15 -12.81 11.08 12.98
C LEU A 15 -12.14 11.65 11.72
N ASP A 16 -11.40 10.79 11.01
CA ASP A 16 -10.57 11.16 9.86
C ASP A 16 -11.26 10.98 8.49
N SER A 17 -12.48 10.41 8.45
CA SER A 17 -13.18 10.09 7.20
C SER A 17 -14.62 10.61 7.16
N THR A 18 -14.85 11.86 7.60
CA THR A 18 -16.21 12.45 7.68
C THR A 18 -16.77 12.96 6.35
N SER A 19 -16.10 12.73 5.22
CA SER A 19 -16.56 13.10 3.88
C SER A 19 -15.82 12.30 2.82
N VAL A 20 -16.36 12.28 1.60
CA VAL A 20 -15.69 11.69 0.43
C VAL A 20 -14.28 12.28 0.25
N PHE A 21 -14.18 13.61 0.36
CA PHE A 21 -12.91 14.32 0.22
C PHE A 21 -11.89 13.87 1.27
N LYS A 22 -12.29 13.84 2.56
CA LYS A 22 -11.40 13.43 3.65
C LYS A 22 -10.97 11.97 3.54
N TYR A 23 -11.87 11.06 3.13
CA TYR A 23 -11.54 9.65 2.89
C TYR A 23 -10.40 9.49 1.87
N PHE A 24 -10.51 10.15 0.72
CA PHE A 24 -9.47 10.07 -0.31
C PHE A 24 -8.20 10.85 0.07
N GLN A 25 -8.35 12.00 0.75
CA GLN A 25 -7.21 12.77 1.24
C GLN A 25 -6.37 11.95 2.24
N LEU A 26 -7.01 11.28 3.20
CA LEU A 26 -6.34 10.40 4.15
C LEU A 26 -5.63 9.24 3.45
N GLY A 27 -6.29 8.60 2.48
CA GLY A 27 -5.68 7.53 1.68
C GLY A 27 -4.40 7.99 0.95
N ILE A 28 -4.41 9.20 0.38
CA ILE A 28 -3.23 9.79 -0.26
C ILE A 28 -2.14 10.10 0.78
N GLN A 29 -2.49 10.69 1.92
CA GLN A 29 -1.55 11.01 2.99
C GLN A 29 -0.84 9.75 3.51
N LEU A 30 -1.60 8.67 3.78
CA LEU A 30 -1.05 7.38 4.20
C LEU A 30 -0.13 6.77 3.14
N LYS A 31 -0.49 6.85 1.85
CA LYS A 31 0.37 6.39 0.75
C LYS A 31 1.70 7.14 0.70
N LEU A 32 1.68 8.45 0.93
CA LEU A 32 2.89 9.28 0.92
C LEU A 32 3.75 9.04 2.16
N LEU A 33 3.13 8.94 3.34
CA LEU A 33 3.81 8.70 4.61
C LEU A 33 4.48 7.31 4.66
N TYR A 34 3.79 6.29 4.16
CA TYR A 34 4.27 4.90 4.13
C TYR A 34 4.51 4.43 2.69
N SER A 35 5.26 5.23 1.92
CA SER A 35 5.53 4.94 0.51
C SER A 35 6.27 3.62 0.31
N VAL A 36 5.51 2.57 -0.03
CA VAL A 36 6.05 1.23 -0.33
C VAL A 36 7.01 1.29 -1.52
N ASP A 37 6.72 2.12 -2.53
CA ASP A 37 7.59 2.32 -3.70
C ASP A 37 9.00 2.78 -3.30
N LEU A 38 9.09 3.78 -2.41
CA LEU A 38 10.36 4.29 -1.90
C LEU A 38 11.08 3.24 -1.04
N ILE A 39 10.34 2.56 -0.16
CA ILE A 39 10.90 1.50 0.69
C ILE A 39 11.53 0.39 -0.15
N LEU A 40 10.83 -0.11 -1.17
CA LEU A 40 11.33 -1.15 -2.05
C LEU A 40 12.56 -0.68 -2.82
N LYS A 41 12.51 0.52 -3.40
CA LYS A 41 13.64 1.11 -4.15
C LYS A 41 14.89 1.27 -3.27
N MET A 42 14.73 1.74 -2.02
CA MET A 42 15.83 1.88 -1.07
C MET A 42 16.45 0.54 -0.66
N ASN A 43 15.71 -0.56 -0.80
CA ASN A 43 16.21 -1.92 -0.57
C ASN A 43 16.68 -2.61 -1.88
N GLY A 44 16.84 -1.86 -2.97
CA GLY A 44 17.29 -2.39 -4.26
C GLY A 44 16.27 -3.28 -4.99
N ILE A 45 15.01 -3.28 -4.52
CA ILE A 45 13.90 -3.98 -5.17
C ILE A 45 13.29 -3.00 -6.18
N VAL A 46 13.61 -3.19 -7.45
CA VAL A 46 13.17 -2.33 -8.55
C VAL A 46 12.48 -3.18 -9.63
N PRO A 47 11.53 -2.62 -10.39
CA PRO A 47 10.89 -3.33 -11.49
C PRO A 47 11.94 -3.87 -12.49
N THR A 48 11.83 -5.13 -12.87
CA THR A 48 12.77 -5.78 -13.80
C THR A 48 12.10 -6.94 -14.53
N LEU A 49 12.52 -7.16 -15.78
CA LEU A 49 12.12 -8.30 -16.60
C LEU A 49 13.14 -9.44 -16.57
N LYS A 50 14.33 -9.22 -15.99
CA LYS A 50 15.46 -10.16 -16.04
C LYS A 50 15.59 -11.02 -14.79
N ASN A 51 15.21 -10.47 -13.65
CA ASN A 51 15.41 -11.10 -12.35
C ASN A 51 14.06 -11.28 -11.65
N SER A 52 14.01 -12.23 -10.71
CA SER A 52 12.88 -12.40 -9.81
C SER A 52 13.32 -12.09 -8.37
N TYR A 53 12.35 -11.66 -7.56
CA TYR A 53 12.49 -11.48 -6.12
C TYR A 53 11.63 -12.50 -5.40
N LYS A 54 12.02 -12.91 -4.20
CA LYS A 54 11.14 -13.73 -3.36
C LYS A 54 10.05 -12.84 -2.79
N ALA A 55 8.83 -13.36 -2.65
CA ALA A 55 7.75 -12.66 -1.97
C ALA A 55 8.15 -12.18 -0.56
N SER A 56 9.00 -12.96 0.13
CA SER A 56 9.57 -12.62 1.44
C SER A 56 10.41 -11.35 1.43
N ASP A 57 11.07 -11.03 0.32
CA ASP A 57 11.97 -9.88 0.23
C ASP A 57 11.15 -8.58 0.30
N PHE A 58 9.98 -8.54 -0.37
CA PHE A 58 9.02 -7.44 -0.28
C PHE A 58 8.48 -7.30 1.15
N ALA A 59 8.04 -8.41 1.76
CA ALA A 59 7.47 -8.39 3.10
C ALA A 59 8.49 -7.90 4.14
N LEU A 60 9.74 -8.35 4.05
CA LEU A 60 10.83 -7.98 4.95
C LEU A 60 11.25 -6.52 4.78
N ALA A 61 11.34 -6.02 3.54
CA ALA A 61 11.69 -4.62 3.27
C ALA A 61 10.68 -3.66 3.93
N VAL A 62 9.38 -3.94 3.76
CA VAL A 62 8.32 -3.15 4.40
C VAL A 62 8.35 -3.33 5.92
N LYS A 63 8.46 -4.56 6.44
CA LYS A 63 8.52 -4.82 7.88
C LYS A 63 9.66 -4.06 8.56
N LYS A 64 10.84 -3.99 7.95
CA LYS A 64 11.99 -3.23 8.48
C LYS A 64 11.72 -1.72 8.50
N ALA A 65 11.06 -1.19 7.47
CA ALA A 65 10.81 0.24 7.35
C ALA A 65 9.71 0.75 8.29
N ILE A 66 8.58 0.03 8.39
CA ILE A 66 7.39 0.51 9.13
C ILE A 66 7.07 -0.29 10.40
N GLN A 67 7.92 -1.28 10.73
CA GLN A 67 7.79 -2.13 11.92
C GLN A 67 6.50 -2.97 11.99
N VAL A 68 5.77 -3.13 10.88
CA VAL A 68 4.55 -3.96 10.76
C VAL A 68 4.68 -4.90 9.56
N TRP A 69 4.14 -6.13 9.68
CA TRP A 69 4.15 -7.11 8.60
C TRP A 69 3.07 -6.76 7.55
N PRO A 70 3.42 -6.60 6.27
CA PRO A 70 2.42 -6.45 5.22
C PRO A 70 1.87 -7.81 4.78
N THR A 71 0.70 -7.78 4.13
CA THR A 71 0.24 -8.88 3.28
C THR A 71 0.77 -8.68 1.87
N VAL A 72 1.40 -9.71 1.30
CA VAL A 72 1.88 -9.72 -0.09
C VAL A 72 1.04 -10.70 -0.89
N SER A 73 0.41 -10.21 -1.95
CA SER A 73 -0.39 -11.01 -2.88
C SER A 73 0.22 -10.97 -4.27
N CYS A 74 0.18 -12.10 -4.98
CA CYS A 74 0.71 -12.22 -6.34
C CYS A 74 -0.40 -12.62 -7.32
N THR A 75 -0.25 -12.17 -8.56
CA THR A 75 -1.08 -12.60 -9.69
C THR A 75 -0.17 -13.26 -10.71
N PHE A 76 -0.66 -14.31 -11.36
CA PHE A 76 -0.01 -14.88 -12.53
C PHE A 76 -0.64 -14.23 -13.77
N GLU A 77 0.18 -13.59 -14.60
CA GLU A 77 -0.27 -13.24 -15.95
C GLU A 77 -0.45 -14.55 -16.73
N LYS A 78 -1.63 -14.70 -17.34
CA LYS A 78 -2.00 -15.86 -18.16
C LYS A 78 -1.50 -15.68 -19.59
#